data_AF-A0A063Y3T2-F1
#
_entry.id   AF-A0A063Y3T2-F1
#
_cell.length_a   1.000
_cell.length_b   1.000
_cell.length_c   1.000
_cell.angle_alpha   90.00
_cell.angle_beta   90.00
_cell.angle_gamma   90.00
#
_symmetry.space_group_name_H-M   'P 1'
#
loop_
_entity.id
_entity.type
_entity.pdbx_description
1 polymer ?
#
loop_
_entity_poly.entity_id
_entity_poly.type
_entity_poly.pdbx_seq_one_letter_code
_entity_poly.pdbx_strand_id
1 'polypeptide(L)' 'MKYYQGRALQISARARDGRMVRLPASVMRQFVSLSGLYGSFAVYYDDQGRLLQVDRLS' A
#
# COMPACT_ATOMS: atom_id res chain seq x y z
N MET A 1 16.04 5.54 22.39
CA MET A 1 15.26 6.13 21.28
C MET A 1 14.28 5.06 20.81
N LYS A 2 12.97 5.40 20.73
CA LYS A 2 11.90 4.40 20.59
C LYS A 2 11.92 3.76 19.21
N TYR A 3 12.33 2.49 19.18
CA TYR A 3 12.07 1.53 18.14
C TYR A 3 10.57 1.54 17.81
N TYR A 4 10.19 1.93 16.59
CA TYR A 4 8.94 1.46 16.01
C TYR A 4 9.15 0.02 15.53
N GLN A 5 9.29 -0.90 16.49
CA GLN A 5 8.92 -2.30 16.26
C GLN A 5 7.38 -2.34 16.31
N GLY A 6 6.69 -2.55 15.20
CA GLY A 6 5.22 -2.59 15.30
C GLY A 6 4.50 -2.84 13.99
N ARG A 7 4.16 -4.12 13.76
CA ARG A 7 3.11 -4.67 12.88
C ARG A 7 2.82 -3.87 11.60
N ALA A 8 3.19 -4.44 10.45
CA ALA A 8 2.61 -4.03 9.17
C ALA A 8 1.07 -4.10 9.27
N LEU A 9 0.43 -2.96 9.52
CA LEU A 9 -1.02 -2.83 9.44
C LEU A 9 -1.39 -3.11 7.99
N GLN A 10 -2.25 -4.08 7.73
CA GLN A 10 -2.65 -4.42 6.37
C GLN A 10 -3.84 -3.55 6.00
N ILE A 11 -3.75 -2.78 4.91
CA ILE A 11 -4.88 -2.02 4.38
C ILE A 11 -5.51 -2.79 3.22
N SER A 12 -6.83 -2.68 3.09
CA SER A 12 -7.58 -3.18 1.94
C SER A 12 -8.02 -1.99 1.10
N ALA A 13 -7.68 -2.00 -0.19
CA ALA A 13 -8.06 -0.98 -1.15
C ALA A 13 -8.85 -1.62 -2.30
N ARG A 14 -9.77 -0.87 -2.89
CA ARG A 14 -10.50 -1.31 -4.09
C ARG A 14 -9.78 -0.78 -5.32
N ALA A 15 -9.33 -1.68 -6.18
CA ALA A 15 -8.75 -1.35 -7.47
C ALA A 15 -9.85 -0.91 -8.45
N ARG A 16 -9.45 -0.19 -9.51
CA ARG A 16 -10.37 0.33 -10.54
C ARG A 16 -11.12 -0.76 -11.30
N ASP A 17 -10.55 -1.96 -11.38
CA ASP A 17 -11.16 -3.13 -11.98
C ASP A 17 -12.11 -3.89 -11.02
N GLY A 18 -12.33 -3.35 -9.82
CA GLY A 18 -13.22 -3.92 -8.81
C GLY A 18 -12.56 -4.91 -7.86
N ARG A 19 -11.29 -5.30 -8.06
CA ARG A 19 -10.57 -6.20 -7.15
C ARG A 19 -10.27 -5.54 -5.81
N MET A 20 -10.29 -6.32 -4.74
CA MET A 20 -9.81 -5.87 -3.43
C MET A 20 -8.34 -6.26 -3.26
N VAL A 21 -7.47 -5.26 -3.12
CA VAL A 21 -6.01 -5.43 -2.98
C VAL A 21 -5.64 -5.21 -1.52
N ARG A 22 -4.85 -6.14 -0.96
CA ARG A 22 -4.30 -6.00 0.38
C ARG A 22 -2.82 -5.70 0.31
N LEU A 23 -2.39 -4.70 1.05
CA LEU A 23 -1.00 -4.27 1.05
C LEU A 23 -0.58 -3.68 2.40
N PRO A 24 0.72 -3.67 2.73
CA PRO A 24 1.20 -3.08 3.97
C PRO A 24 0.93 -1.58 4.02
N ALA A 25 0.34 -1.09 5.11
CA ALA A 25 0.12 0.34 5.34
C ALA A 25 1.42 1.13 5.31
N SER A 26 2.55 0.49 5.68
CA SER A 26 3.87 1.12 5.71
C SER A 26 4.29 1.66 4.36
N VAL A 27 4.03 0.93 3.26
CA VAL A 27 4.41 1.38 1.91
C VAL A 27 3.53 2.51 1.38
N MET A 28 2.28 2.59 1.85
CA MET A 28 1.36 3.68 1.49
C MET A 28 1.47 4.89 2.40
N ARG A 29 2.17 4.81 3.52
CA ARG A 29 2.20 5.88 4.53
C ARG A 29 2.65 7.23 3.97
N GLN A 30 3.50 7.23 2.94
CA GLN A 30 3.93 8.42 2.21
C GLN A 30 2.87 9.03 1.28
N PHE A 31 1.84 8.27 0.94
CA PHE A 31 0.76 8.66 0.02
C PHE A 31 -0.59 8.88 0.73
N VAL A 32 -0.70 8.48 2.00
CA VAL A 32 -1.91 8.66 2.81
C VAL A 32 -2.00 10.12 3.26
N SER A 33 -3.11 10.77 2.90
CA SER A 33 -3.47 12.09 3.43
C SER A 33 -4.45 11.95 4.61
N LEU A 34 -4.72 13.05 5.31
CA LEU A 34 -5.68 13.07 6.42
C LEU A 34 -7.09 12.65 5.98
N SER A 35 -7.46 12.88 4.71
CA SER A 35 -8.74 12.48 4.14
C SER A 35 -8.77 11.02 3.62
N GLY A 36 -7.62 10.34 3.62
CA GLY A 36 -7.46 8.98 3.12
C GLY A 36 -6.42 8.84 2.00
N LEU A 37 -6.45 7.69 1.33
CA LEU A 37 -5.59 7.37 0.19
C LEU A 37 -6.40 7.52 -1.11
N TYR A 38 -6.05 8.50 -1.94
CA TYR A 38 -6.69 8.77 -3.22
C TYR A 38 -5.65 8.84 -4.32
N GLY A 39 -6.00 8.33 -5.50
CA GLY A 39 -5.13 8.33 -6.67
C GLY A 39 -5.02 6.93 -7.30
N SER A 40 -4.22 6.84 -8.34
CA SER A 40 -3.91 5.58 -9.01
C SER A 40 -2.53 5.09 -8.59
N PHE A 41 -2.44 3.83 -8.18
CA PHE A 41 -1.19 3.20 -7.77
C PHE A 41 -0.93 1.94 -8.59
N ALA A 42 0.30 1.78 -9.05
CA ALA A 42 0.80 0.51 -9.57
C ALA A 42 1.48 -0.24 -8.41
N VAL A 43 1.14 -1.52 -8.26
CA VAL A 43 1.70 -2.39 -7.22
C VAL A 43 2.40 -3.55 -7.92
N TYR A 44 3.70 -3.71 -7.66
CA TYR A 44 4.53 -4.74 -8.27
C TYR A 44 4.83 -5.82 -7.24
N TYR A 45 4.60 -7.06 -7.64
CA TYR A 45 4.92 -8.26 -6.85
C TYR A 45 5.93 -9.10 -7.61
N ASP A 46 6.74 -9.87 -6.87
CA ASP A 46 7.51 -10.96 -7.47
C ASP A 46 6.65 -12.21 -7.70
N ASP A 47 7.22 -13.21 -8.36
CA ASP A 47 6.57 -14.49 -8.62
C ASP A 47 6.23 -15.29 -7.35
N GLN A 48 6.79 -14.89 -6.20
CA GLN A 48 6.52 -15.47 -4.88
C GLN A 48 5.45 -14.68 -4.10
N GLY A 49 4.85 -13.65 -4.71
CA GLY A 49 3.83 -12.81 -4.10
C GLY A 49 4.36 -11.81 -3.08
N ARG A 50 5.68 -11.56 -3.03
CA ARG A 50 6.27 -10.51 -2.20
C ARG A 50 6.15 -9.17 -2.90
N LEU A 51 5.80 -8.16 -2.11
CA LEU A 51 5.69 -6.78 -2.60
C LEU A 51 7.09 -6.23 -2.93
N LEU A 52 7.29 -5.83 -4.18
CA LEU A 52 8.54 -5.22 -4.66
C LEU A 52 8.48 -3.70 -4.59
N GLN A 53 7.44 -3.11 -5.16
CA GLN A 53 7.34 -1.66 -5.32
C GLN A 53 5.89 -1.19 -5.38
N VAL A 54 5.67 0.07 -4.98
CA VAL A 54 4.42 0.78 -5.17
C VAL A 54 4.72 2.14 -5.77
N ASP A 55 4.17 2.41 -6.94
CA ASP A 55 4.32 3.69 -7.63
C ASP A 55 2.99 4.43 -7.69
N ARG A 56 3.01 5.73 -7.44
CA ARG A 56 1.86 6.61 -7.68
C ARG A 56 1.89 7.06 -9.14
N LEU A 57 0.78 6.86 -9.84
CA LEU A 57 0.65 7.19 -11.27
C LEU A 57 0.02 8.57 -11.49
N SER A 58 -0.98 8.95 -10.69
CA SER A 58 -1.69 10.24 -10.72
C SER A 58 -2.53 10.40 -9.45
#